data_AF-W1Y0C5-F1
#
_entry.id   AF-W1Y0C5-F1
#
_cell.length_a   1.000
_cell.length_b   1.000
_cell.length_c   1.000
_cell.angle_alpha   90.00
_cell.angle_beta   90.00
_cell.angle_gamma   90.00
#
_symmetry.space_group_name_H-M   'P 1'
#
loop_
_entity.id
_entity.type
_entity.pdbx_description
1 polymer ?
#
loop_
_entity_poly.entity_id
_entity_poly.type
_entity_poly.pdbx_seq_one_letter_code
_entity_poly.pdbx_strand_id
1 'polypeptide(L)'
;ASIDGHAKGQACLFIPDYHLFIAADLCWGIDLLPYTKQMHLIPSLVQDSKDDYIKGTELLEEVLKDGIEVLVSHDPVERIERILYEKNNLS
;
A
#
# COMPACT_ATOMS: atom_id res chain seq x y z
N ALA A 1 -1.03 13.83 -2.18
CA ALA A 1 0.40 14.03 -1.85
C ALA A 1 1.21 12.95 -2.55
N SER A 2 2.49 13.20 -2.88
CA SER A 2 3.40 12.14 -3.32
C SER A 2 4.08 11.47 -2.13
N ILE A 3 4.42 10.20 -2.26
CA ILE A 3 5.17 9.43 -1.28
C ILE A 3 6.36 8.81 -2.01
N ASP A 4 7.57 9.18 -1.59
CA ASP A 4 8.81 8.64 -2.16
C ASP A 4 9.12 7.25 -1.57
N GLY A 5 10.18 6.60 -2.06
CA GLY A 5 10.61 5.29 -1.56
C GLY A 5 10.69 4.27 -2.68
N HIS A 6 9.55 3.87 -3.25
CA HIS A 6 9.55 3.01 -4.44
C HIS A 6 10.11 3.76 -5.65
N ALA A 7 9.50 4.90 -5.95
CA ALA A 7 9.95 5.86 -6.94
C ALA A 7 9.68 7.27 -6.43
N LYS A 8 10.57 8.22 -6.75
CA LYS A 8 10.36 9.62 -6.44
C LYS A 8 9.06 10.13 -7.07
N GLY A 9 8.18 10.71 -6.26
CA GLY A 9 6.93 11.28 -6.70
C GLY A 9 5.78 10.28 -6.89
N GLN A 10 5.91 9.03 -6.43
CA GLN A 10 4.80 8.07 -6.49
C GLN A 10 3.55 8.66 -5.81
N ALA A 11 2.40 8.51 -6.46
CA ALA A 11 1.14 9.04 -5.97
C ALA A 11 0.26 7.93 -5.41
N CYS A 12 -0.49 8.26 -4.36
CA CYS A 12 -1.54 7.41 -3.80
C CYS A 12 -2.87 8.16 -3.87
N LEU A 13 -3.98 7.42 -3.82
CA LEU A 13 -5.32 7.95 -3.90
C LEU A 13 -6.16 7.50 -2.71
N PHE A 14 -6.66 8.46 -1.94
CA PHE A 14 -7.69 8.20 -0.94
C PHE A 14 -9.07 8.54 -1.52
N ILE A 15 -10.02 7.62 -1.38
CA ILE A 15 -11.41 7.80 -1.81
C ILE A 15 -12.31 7.76 -0.55
N PRO A 16 -12.67 8.93 0.01
CA PRO A 16 -13.35 9.02 1.31
C PRO A 16 -14.69 8.27 1.37
N ASP A 17 -15.50 8.38 0.31
CA ASP A 17 -16.83 7.77 0.25
C ASP A 17 -16.80 6.24 0.41
N TYR A 18 -15.68 5.62 0.04
CA TYR A 18 -15.49 4.17 0.17
C TYR A 18 -14.59 3.77 1.35
N HIS A 19 -14.05 4.73 2.12
CA HIS A 19 -12.99 4.47 3.11
C HIS A 19 -11.90 3.57 2.51
N LEU A 20 -11.41 3.94 1.32
CA LEU A 20 -10.48 3.15 0.52
C LEU A 20 -9.23 3.97 0.19
N PHE A 21 -8.06 3.38 0.43
CA PHE A 21 -6.77 3.95 0.10
C PHE A 21 -6.04 3.07 -0.94
N ILE A 22 -5.86 3.60 -2.13
CA ILE A 22 -5.07 2.99 -3.20
C ILE A 22 -3.63 3.45 -3.05
N ALA A 23 -2.78 2.55 -2.57
CA ALA A 23 -1.43 2.81 -2.11
C ALA A 23 -0.35 2.55 -3.18
N ALA A 24 -0.72 2.13 -4.39
CA ALA A 24 0.23 1.80 -5.46
C ALA A 24 1.32 0.81 -4.96
N ASP A 25 2.60 1.09 -5.21
CA ASP A 25 3.71 0.19 -4.91
C ASP A 25 4.37 0.51 -3.55
N LEU A 26 3.64 1.15 -2.62
CA LEU A 26 4.12 1.37 -1.26
C LEU A 26 4.45 0.07 -0.50
N CYS A 27 3.83 -1.04 -0.89
CA CYS A 27 4.14 -2.37 -0.40
C CYS A 27 3.98 -3.41 -1.51
N TRP A 28 4.73 -4.51 -1.42
CA TRP A 28 4.60 -5.66 -2.32
C TRP A 28 3.33 -6.50 -2.11
N GLY A 29 2.56 -6.19 -1.06
CA GLY A 29 1.35 -6.92 -0.69
C GLY A 29 1.03 -6.64 0.78
N ILE A 30 -0.23 -6.49 1.14
CA ILE A 30 -0.62 -6.22 2.53
C ILE A 30 -0.23 -7.38 3.46
N ASP A 31 -0.20 -8.60 2.95
CA ASP A 31 0.31 -9.79 3.64
C ASP A 31 1.82 -9.74 3.92
N LEU A 32 2.58 -9.01 3.10
CA LEU A 32 4.02 -8.81 3.24
C LEU A 32 4.39 -7.58 4.08
N LEU A 33 3.42 -6.70 4.39
CA LEU A 33 3.64 -5.46 5.14
C LEU A 33 4.47 -5.66 6.42
N PRO A 34 4.19 -6.64 7.30
CA PRO A 34 4.96 -6.86 8.54
C PRO A 34 6.43 -7.25 8.33
N TYR A 35 6.76 -7.73 7.13
CA TYR A 35 8.10 -8.21 6.77
C TYR A 35 8.94 -7.13 6.07
N THR A 36 8.37 -5.96 5.78
CA THR A 36 9.06 -4.90 5.01
C THR A 36 10.39 -4.48 5.65
N LYS A 37 10.42 -4.34 6.99
CA LYS A 37 11.65 -4.00 7.74
C LYS A 37 12.72 -5.09 7.67
N GLN A 38 12.33 -6.31 7.31
CA GLN A 38 13.19 -7.48 7.16
C GLN A 38 13.61 -7.71 5.71
N MET A 39 13.29 -6.79 4.78
CA MET A 39 13.58 -7.04 3.37
C MET A 39 15.08 -7.25 3.12
N HIS A 40 15.36 -8.28 2.32
CA HIS A 40 16.69 -8.64 1.90
C HIS A 40 17.22 -7.71 0.80
N LEU A 41 18.42 -8.01 0.30
CA LEU A 41 19.15 -7.16 -0.64
C LEU A 41 18.38 -6.92 -1.95
N ILE A 42 17.85 -7.97 -2.59
CA ILE A 42 17.22 -7.84 -3.92
C ILE A 42 15.99 -6.91 -3.88
N PRO A 43 15.00 -7.11 -2.98
CA PRO A 43 13.88 -6.16 -2.87
C PRO A 43 14.31 -4.73 -2.53
N SER A 44 15.39 -4.57 -1.75
CA SER A 44 15.94 -3.26 -1.40
C SER A 44 16.48 -2.52 -2.61
N LEU A 45 17.12 -3.23 -3.55
CA LEU A 45 17.72 -2.64 -4.75
C LEU A 45 16.68 -2.18 -5.79
N VAL A 46 15.44 -2.67 -5.69
CA VAL A 46 14.33 -2.23 -6.55
C VAL A 46 13.75 -0.89 -6.11
N GLN A 47 13.94 -0.51 -4.84
CA GLN A 47 13.42 0.76 -4.31
C GLN A 47 14.41 1.90 -4.59
N ASP A 48 13.90 3.08 -4.96
CA ASP A 48 14.70 4.31 -5.08
C ASP A 48 15.34 4.70 -3.73
N SER A 49 14.59 4.56 -2.63
CA SER A 49 15.04 4.81 -1.26
C SER A 49 14.44 3.78 -0.30
N LYS A 50 15.27 2.89 0.24
CA LYS A 50 14.82 1.88 1.22
C LYS A 50 14.22 2.51 2.48
N ASP A 51 14.84 3.56 2.99
CA ASP A 51 14.40 4.21 4.24
C ASP A 51 13.04 4.89 4.04
N ASP A 52 12.84 5.57 2.91
CA ASP A 52 11.55 6.21 2.62
C ASP A 52 10.48 5.19 2.25
N TYR A 53 10.86 4.08 1.60
CA TYR A 53 9.96 2.94 1.39
C TYR A 53 9.44 2.37 2.72
N ILE A 54 10.33 2.19 3.72
CA ILE A 54 9.93 1.73 5.06
C ILE A 54 8.96 2.73 5.71
N LYS A 55 9.22 4.04 5.65
CA LYS A 55 8.28 5.06 6.17
C LYS A 55 6.94 5.02 5.45
N GLY A 56 6.95 4.79 4.13
CA GLY A 56 5.74 4.58 3.34
C GLY A 56 4.92 3.40 3.83
N THR A 57 5.57 2.30 4.22
CA THR A 57 4.86 1.16 4.84
C THR A 57 4.36 1.43 6.26
N GLU A 58 5.06 2.24 7.05
CA GLU A 58 4.58 2.64 8.38
C GLU A 58 3.30 3.48 8.28
N LEU A 59 3.18 4.34 7.27
CA LEU A 59 1.94 5.03 6.95
C LEU A 59 0.80 4.03 6.64
N LEU A 60 1.06 2.96 5.90
CA LEU A 60 0.03 1.94 5.63
C LEU A 60 -0.46 1.26 6.91
N GLU A 61 0.45 1.01 7.87
CA GLU A 61 0.06 0.47 9.17
C GLU A 61 -0.86 1.43 9.94
N GLU A 62 -0.62 2.74 9.86
CA GLU A 62 -1.49 3.76 10.47
C GLU A 62 -2.86 3.82 9.79
N VAL A 63 -2.89 3.86 8.46
CA VAL A 63 -4.14 3.86 7.66
C VAL A 63 -5.01 2.64 7.97
N LEU A 64 -4.40 1.45 8.06
CA LEU A 64 -5.10 0.23 8.43
C LEU A 64 -5.63 0.27 9.88
N LYS A 65 -4.89 0.85 10.83
CA LYS A 65 -5.34 1.01 12.23
C LYS A 65 -6.57 1.93 12.33
N ASP A 66 -6.67 2.91 11.44
CA ASP A 66 -7.82 3.81 11.35
C ASP A 66 -9.06 3.16 10.70
N GLY A 67 -8.97 1.86 10.33
CA GLY A 67 -10.08 1.12 9.72
C GLY A 67 -10.32 1.46 8.25
N ILE A 68 -9.36 2.12 7.60
CA ILE A 68 -9.40 2.40 6.16
C ILE A 68 -8.88 1.17 5.42
N GLU A 69 -9.63 0.74 4.41
CA GLU A 69 -9.22 -0.39 3.60
C GLU A 69 -8.10 0.03 2.64
N VAL A 70 -7.03 -0.76 2.55
CA VAL A 70 -5.88 -0.47 1.68
C VAL A 70 -5.80 -1.47 0.52
N LEU A 71 -5.52 -0.98 -0.68
CA LEU A 71 -5.12 -1.76 -1.85
C LEU A 71 -3.73 -1.34 -2.31
N VAL A 72 -2.83 -2.31 -2.48
CA VAL A 72 -1.53 -2.10 -3.15
C VAL A 72 -1.49 -2.87 -4.48
N SER A 73 -0.68 -2.43 -5.43
CA SER A 73 -0.67 -2.98 -6.80
C SER A 73 -0.35 -4.47 -6.88
N HIS A 74 0.37 -5.00 -5.88
CA HIS A 74 0.85 -6.37 -5.83
C HIS A 74 0.08 -7.26 -4.85
N ASP A 75 -1.07 -6.79 -4.33
CA ASP A 75 -1.97 -7.65 -3.60
C ASP A 75 -2.47 -8.81 -4.49
N PRO A 76 -2.82 -9.97 -3.90
CA PRO A 76 -3.51 -11.03 -4.63
C PRO A 76 -4.77 -10.51 -5.32
N VAL A 77 -4.98 -10.89 -6.58
CA VAL A 77 -6.11 -10.41 -7.39
C VAL A 77 -7.45 -10.67 -6.69
N GLU A 78 -7.59 -11.83 -6.05
CA GLU A 78 -8.79 -12.23 -5.34
C GLU A 78 -9.11 -11.30 -4.15
N ARG A 79 -8.09 -10.75 -3.49
CA ARG A 79 -8.25 -9.76 -2.42
C ARG A 79 -8.75 -8.43 -3.00
N ILE A 80 -8.15 -7.98 -4.10
CA ILE A 80 -8.52 -6.74 -4.78
C ILE A 80 -9.97 -6.82 -5.23
N GLU A 81 -10.34 -7.89 -5.93
CA GLU A 81 -11.71 -8.10 -6.44
C GLU A 81 -12.74 -8.12 -5.31
N ARG A 82 -12.45 -8.83 -4.20
CA ARG A 82 -13.33 -8.87 -3.04
C ARG A 82 -13.59 -7.47 -2.48
N ILE A 83 -12.53 -6.70 -2.22
CA ILE A 83 -12.66 -5.34 -1.66
C ILE A 83 -13.45 -4.45 -2.62
N LEU A 84 -13.12 -4.45 -3.91
CA LEU A 84 -13.83 -3.62 -4.88
C LEU A 84 -15.30 -4.02 -5.02
N TYR A 85 -15.62 -5.31 -4.99
CA TYR A 85 -16.99 -5.80 -5.00
C TYR A 85 -17.77 -5.37 -3.75
N GLU A 86 -17.18 -5.53 -2.56
CA GLU A 86 -17.79 -5.08 -1.30
C GLU A 86 -18.05 -3.57 -1.33
N LYS A 87 -17.09 -2.76 -1.79
CA LYS A 87 -17.24 -1.30 -1.89
C LYS A 87 -18.27 -0.85 -2.94
N ASN A 88 -18.32 -1.50 -4.11
CA ASN A 88 -19.32 -1.20 -5.14
C ASN A 88 -20.76 -1.53 -4.70
N ASN A 89 -20.95 -2.50 -3.80
CA ASN A 89 -22.27 -2.84 -3.27
C ASN A 89 -22.66 -2.02 -2.02
N LEU A 90 -21.82 -1.08 -1.58
CA LEU A 90 -22.14 -0.09 -0.54
C LEU A 90 -22.80 1.17 -1.11
N SER A 91 -22.89 1.31 -2.45
CA SER A 91 -23.64 2.37 -3.15
C SER A 91 -25.11 2.02 -3.35
#